data_AF-A0A844BR23-F1
#
_entry.id   AF-A0A844BR23-F1
#
_cell.length_a   1.000
_cell.length_b   1.000
_cell.length_c   1.000
_cell.angle_alpha   90.00
_cell.angle_beta   90.00
_cell.angle_gamma   90.00
#
_symmetry.space_group_name_H-M   'P 1'
#
loop_
_entity.id
_entity.type
_entity.pdbx_description
1 polymer ?
#
loop_
_entity_poly.entity_id
_entity_poly.type
_entity_poly.pdbx_seq_one_letter_code
_entity_poly.pdbx_strand_id
1 'polypeptide(L)' 'MSKKYSVDLKLKIVQEYLQGIMGARVLAKKYDVSSKSLVTKWINQYKQFGEAGLRHQITKQHYPLNFKLDVLRF' A
#
# COMPACT_ATOMS: atom_id res chain seq x y z
N MET A 1 5.13 -14.07 8.69
CA MET A 1 4.69 -12.83 9.39
C MET A 1 4.66 -11.70 8.38
N SER A 2 3.49 -11.20 7.96
CA SER A 2 3.42 -10.05 7.06
C SER A 2 3.64 -8.75 7.85
N LYS A 3 4.75 -8.04 7.62
CA LYS A 3 4.92 -6.67 8.13
C LYS A 3 3.85 -5.78 7.49
N LYS A 4 2.95 -5.23 8.30
CA LYS A 4 1.95 -4.25 7.86
C LYS A 4 2.62 -2.87 7.92
N TYR A 5 2.75 -2.23 6.77
CA TYR A 5 3.25 -0.86 6.69
C TYR A 5 2.08 0.11 6.69
N SER A 6 2.07 1.04 7.64
CA SER A 6 1.10 2.14 7.70
C SER A 6 1.18 2.99 6.44
N VAL A 7 0.06 3.58 6.03
CA VAL A 7 -0.03 4.42 4.83
C VAL A 7 0.92 5.62 4.93
N ASP A 8 1.04 6.21 6.12
CA ASP A 8 1.91 7.35 6.41
C ASP A 8 3.39 7.04 6.13
N LEU A 9 3.82 5.82 6.48
CA LEU A 9 5.19 5.38 6.23
C LEU A 9 5.44 5.19 4.72
N LYS A 10 4.47 4.63 3.99
CA LYS A 10 4.56 4.51 2.53
C LYS A 10 4.64 5.88 1.86
N LEU A 11 3.83 6.85 2.31
CA LEU A 11 3.85 8.22 1.79
C LEU A 11 5.18 8.91 2.01
N LYS A 12 5.74 8.84 3.22
CA LYS A 12 7.08 9.38 3.53
C LYS A 12 8.15 8.81 2.60
N ILE A 13 8.15 7.50 2.37
CA ILE A 13 9.12 6.83 1.49
C ILE A 13 8.99 7.32 0.05
N VAL A 14 7.77 7.45 -0.47
CA VAL A 14 7.54 7.92 -1.84
C VAL A 14 7.93 9.40 -1.98
N GLN A 15 7.62 10.24 -1.00
CA GLN A 15 8.02 11.65 -1.00
C GLN A 15 9.55 11.81 -0.96
N GLU A 16 10.26 11.10 -0.08
CA GLU A 16 11.73 11.14 -0.05
C GLU A 16 12.36 10.67 -1.38
N TYR A 17 11.73 9.68 -2.03
CA TYR A 17 12.15 9.23 -3.36
C TYR A 17 11.95 10.30 -4.44
N LEU A 18 10.81 11.00 -4.42
CA LEU A 18 10.49 12.07 -5.37
C LEU A 18 11.36 13.31 -5.17
N GLN A 19 11.78 13.59 -3.94
CA GLN A 19 12.74 14.65 -3.62
C GLN A 19 14.15 14.35 -4.16
N GLY A 20 14.40 13.13 -4.67
CA GLY A 20 15.70 12.76 -5.27
C GLY A 20 16.82 12.55 -4.25
N ILE A 21 16.49 12.54 -2.94
CA ILE A 21 17.48 12.47 -1.86
C ILE A 21 18.14 11.09 -1.81
N MET A 22 17.38 10.02 -2.09
CA MET A 22 17.88 8.64 -1.99
C MET A 22 17.18 7.69 -2.97
N GLY A 23 17.94 6.68 -3.44
CA GLY A 23 17.39 5.60 -4.24
C GLY A 23 16.56 4.61 -3.44
N ALA A 24 15.63 3.91 -4.11
CA ALA A 24 14.69 2.96 -3.50
C ALA A 24 15.36 1.85 -2.65
N ARG A 25 16.62 1.47 -2.95
CA ARG A 25 17.38 0.49 -2.16
C ARG A 25 17.81 1.05 -0.79
N VAL A 26 18.22 2.31 -0.76
CA VAL A 26 18.66 2.99 0.47
C VAL A 26 17.45 3.27 1.36
N LEU A 27 16.35 3.74 0.77
CA LEU A 27 15.08 3.93 1.47
C LEU A 27 14.56 2.62 2.05
N ALA A 28 14.63 1.52 1.30
CA ALA A 28 14.22 0.22 1.83
C ALA A 28 15.05 -0.19 3.06
N LYS A 29 16.36 0.07 3.06
CA LYS A 29 17.23 -0.22 4.21
C LYS A 29 16.97 0.73 5.39
N LYS A 30 16.75 2.02 5.14
CA LYS A 30 16.46 3.05 6.15
C LYS A 30 15.17 2.78 6.92
N TYR A 31 14.14 2.34 6.21
CA TYR A 31 12.81 2.08 6.77
C TYR A 31 12.54 0.59 7.06
N ASP A 32 13.56 -0.26 7.03
CA ASP A 32 13.45 -1.71 7.22
C ASP A 32 12.34 -2.37 6.36
N VAL A 33 12.23 -1.87 5.12
CA VAL A 33 11.33 -2.44 4.12
C VAL A 33 11.96 -3.70 3.57
N SER A 34 11.21 -4.80 3.66
CA SER A 34 11.71 -6.13 3.33
C SER A 34 12.27 -6.28 1.91
N SER A 35 11.87 -5.42 0.97
CA SER A 35 12.32 -5.50 -0.42
C SER A 35 12.25 -4.15 -1.12
N LYS A 36 13.25 -3.83 -1.93
CA LYS A 36 13.22 -2.69 -2.88
C LYS A 36 11.98 -2.75 -3.78
N SER A 37 11.56 -3.95 -4.19
CA SER A 37 10.39 -4.16 -5.05
C SER A 37 9.09 -3.61 -4.44
N LEU A 38 8.94 -3.63 -3.10
CA LEU A 38 7.80 -3.02 -2.41
C LEU A 38 7.81 -1.50 -2.57
N VAL A 39 8.98 -0.87 -2.41
CA VAL A 39 9.17 0.57 -2.59
C VAL A 39 8.85 0.96 -4.04
N THR A 40 9.35 0.21 -5.03
CA THR A 40 9.01 0.44 -6.44
C THR A 40 7.51 0.32 -6.71
N LYS A 41 6.84 -0.67 -6.09
CA LYS A 41 5.39 -0.84 -6.22
C LYS A 41 4.63 0.37 -5.66
N TRP A 42 5.03 0.88 -4.50
CA TRP A 42 4.41 2.08 -3.91
C TRP A 42 4.64 3.32 -4.78
N ILE A 43 5.84 3.49 -5.34
CA ILE A 43 6.13 4.59 -6.27
C ILE A 43 5.24 4.49 -7.52
N ASN A 44 5.10 3.29 -8.10
CA ASN A 44 4.24 3.10 -9.28
C ASN A 44 2.76 3.35 -8.96
N GLN A 45 2.27 2.87 -7.81
CA GLN A 45 0.92 3.14 -7.34
C GLN A 45 0.68 4.64 -7.13
N TYR A 46 1.67 5.35 -6.58
CA TYR A 46 1.60 6.79 -6.40
C TYR A 46 1.62 7.54 -7.75
N LYS A 47 2.44 7.12 -8.71
CA LYS A 47 2.46 7.71 -10.05
C LYS A 47 1.14 7.49 -10.81
N GLN A 48 0.49 6.35 -10.62
CA GLN A 48 -0.72 5.99 -11.34
C GLN A 48 -2.00 6.54 -10.70
N PHE A 49 -2.08 6.56 -9.36
CA PHE A 49 -3.29 6.90 -8.62
C PHE A 49 -3.09 8.00 -7.57
N GLY A 50 -1.91 8.61 -7.50
CA GLY A 50 -1.56 9.57 -6.46
C GLY A 50 -1.58 8.96 -5.06
N GLU A 51 -1.91 9.77 -4.06
CA GLU A 51 -2.03 9.35 -2.66
C GLU A 51 -3.08 8.24 -2.45
N ALA A 52 -4.13 8.22 -3.28
CA ALA A 52 -5.18 7.21 -3.22
C ALA A 52 -4.64 5.79 -3.51
N GLY A 53 -3.61 5.66 -4.35
CA GLY A 53 -2.97 4.37 -4.66
C GLY A 53 -2.28 3.73 -3.45
N LEU A 54 -1.77 4.53 -2.52
CA LEU A 54 -1.11 4.06 -1.29
C LEU A 54 -2.12 3.75 -0.17
N ARG A 55 -3.29 4.39 -0.25
CA ARG A 55 -4.44 4.23 0.67
C ARG A 55 -5.27 2.98 0.43
N HIS A 56 -4.98 2.16 -0.59
CA HIS A 56 -5.72 0.93 -0.85
C HIS A 56 -5.49 -0.09 0.28
N GLN A 57 -6.19 0.13 1.39
CA GLN A 57 -6.49 -0.89 2.35
C GLN A 57 -7.52 -1.76 1.67
N ILE A 58 -7.17 -3.03 1.52
CA ILE A 58 -8.15 -4.08 1.34
C ILE A 58 -8.98 -4.05 2.62
N THR A 59 -9.97 -3.16 2.69
CA THR A 59 -11.15 -3.47 3.47
C THR A 59 -11.63 -4.74 2.79
N LYS A 60 -11.33 -5.89 3.40
CA LYS A 60 -12.00 -7.12 3.04
C LYS A 60 -13.45 -6.71 3.13
N GLN A 61 -14.15 -6.58 2.00
CA GLN A 61 -15.58 -6.36 2.03
C GLN A 61 -16.10 -7.56 2.81
N HIS A 62 -16.40 -7.31 4.08
CA HIS A 62 -16.97 -8.31 4.95
C HIS A 62 -18.38 -8.42 4.44
N TYR A 63 -18.57 -9.31 3.47
CA TYR A 63 -19.88 -9.59 2.91
C TYR A 63 -20.79 -9.89 4.11
N PRO A 64 -21.72 -8.99 4.44
CA PRO A 64 -22.54 -9.17 5.61
C PRO A 64 -23.34 -10.46 5.40
N LEU A 65 -23.49 -11.26 6.45
CA LEU A 65 -24.23 -12.53 6.41
C LEU A 65 -25.60 -12.37 5.75
N ASN A 66 -26.22 -11.21 5.94
CA ASN A 66 -27.49 -10.83 5.34
C ASN A 66 -27.48 -10.86 3.80
N PHE A 67 -26.37 -10.43 3.16
CA PHE A 67 -26.24 -10.49 1.69
C PHE A 67 -26.25 -11.93 1.18
N LYS A 68 -25.66 -12.87 1.92
CA LYS A 68 -25.65 -14.29 1.53
C LYS A 68 -27.03 -14.95 1.71
N LEU A 69 -27.80 -14.52 2.71
CA LEU A 69 -29.17 -15.01 2.92
C LEU A 69 -30.14 -14.52 1.84
N ASP A 70 -29.92 -13.32 1.32
CA ASP A 70 -30.77 -12.71 0.29
C ASP A 70 -30.65 -13.42 -1.07
N VAL A 71 -29.43 -13.79 -1.47
CA VAL A 71 -29.14 -14.49 -2.74
C VAL A 71 -29.76 -15.90 -2.80
N LEU A 72 -30.07 -16.52 -1.66
CA LEU A 72 -30.69 -17.86 -1.58
C LEU A 72 -32.23 -17.82 -1.61
N ARG A 73 -32.85 -16.64 -1.57
CA ARG A 73 -34.31 -16.46 -1.51
C ARG A 73 -34.97 -16.12 -2.85
N PHE A 74 -34.23 -16.17 -3.95
CA PHE A 74 -34.73 -16.05 -5.33
C PHE A 74 -34.65 -17.39 -6.05
#